data_AF-A0A9W9UDX4-F1
#
_entry.id   AF-A0A9W9UDX4-F1
#
_cell.length_a   1.000
_cell.length_b   1.000
_cell.length_c   1.000
_cell.angle_alpha   90.00
_cell.angle_beta   90.00
_cell.angle_gamma   90.00
#
_symmetry.space_group_name_H-M   'P 1'
#
loop_
_entity.id
_entity.type
_entity.pdbx_description
1 polymer ?
#
loop_
_entity_poly.entity_id
_entity_poly.type
_entity_poly.pdbx_seq_one_letter_code
_entity_poly.pdbx_strand_id
1 'polypeptide(L)'
;MASGPERWNEEIGSNIRNAEAVLIQIVGRIVDVRCDYCLAGRGIFPLCVIIDEPGFPKCCGNCLYGGKGGRCTILRHGELQTDYHAAISSGVIQPNSAARLRAEVVSSFDHLHTQHEQLSILQNRQSTAIAEHQSAAQSASTALEDVLSRVNQSLPVRRSDVVHCRNSLQATIHTASRVESTTEAVASHQNTMKEHVDNLRARFA
;
A
#
# COMPACT_ATOMS: atom_id res chain seq x y z
N MET A 1 -4.38 13.73 15.90
CA MET A 1 -4.59 14.44 14.62
C MET A 1 -3.74 13.73 13.59
N ALA A 2 -4.33 12.91 12.73
CA ALA A 2 -3.60 12.19 11.69
C ALA A 2 -3.34 13.15 10.52
N SER A 3 -2.07 13.50 10.30
CA SER A 3 -1.63 14.16 9.07
C SER A 3 -1.77 13.17 7.92
N GLY A 4 -2.49 13.56 6.86
CA GLY A 4 -2.61 12.74 5.66
C GLY A 4 -1.25 12.48 4.99
N PRO A 5 -1.15 11.47 4.11
CA PRO A 5 0.09 11.09 3.44
C PRO A 5 0.71 12.24 2.61
N GLU A 6 -0.11 13.14 2.06
CA GLU A 6 0.37 14.33 1.32
C GLU A 6 1.18 15.28 2.21
N ARG A 7 0.66 15.59 3.40
CA ARG A 7 1.34 16.45 4.38
C ARG A 7 2.64 15.84 4.88
N TRP A 8 2.67 14.51 5.05
CA TRP A 8 3.90 13.80 5.43
C TRP A 8 4.99 13.95 4.35
N ASN A 9 4.61 13.81 3.07
CA ASN A 9 5.53 13.99 1.95
C ASN A 9 6.06 15.43 1.85
N GLU A 10 5.19 16.43 2.06
CA GLU A 10 5.60 17.84 2.13
C GLU A 10 6.57 18.10 3.28
N GLU A 11 6.31 17.54 4.48
CA GLU A 11 7.18 17.67 5.64
C GLU A 11 8.56 17.00 5.40
N ILE A 12 8.61 15.85 4.74
CA ILE A 12 9.87 15.23 4.31
C ILE A 12 10.60 16.11 3.28
N GLY A 13 9.89 16.60 2.27
CA GLY A 13 10.46 17.41 1.18
C GLY A 13 10.91 18.80 1.61
N SER A 14 10.44 19.30 2.76
CA SER A 14 10.76 20.64 3.26
C SER A 14 12.23 20.84 3.68
N ASN A 15 12.98 19.77 3.92
CA ASN A 15 14.37 19.85 4.36
C ASN A 15 15.17 18.60 3.92
N ILE A 16 16.33 18.81 3.31
CA ILE A 16 17.21 17.69 2.89
C ILE A 16 17.53 16.73 4.03
N ARG A 17 17.68 17.23 5.26
CA ARG A 17 17.94 16.39 6.44
C ARG A 17 16.77 15.49 6.82
N ASN A 18 15.54 15.87 6.47
CA ASN A 18 14.37 15.03 6.69
C ASN A 18 14.38 13.86 5.69
N ALA A 19 14.70 14.13 4.43
CA ALA A 19 14.88 13.09 3.42
C ALA A 19 16.05 12.15 3.77
N GLU A 20 17.20 12.68 4.19
CA GLU A 20 18.33 11.88 4.68
C GLU A 20 17.96 11.04 5.90
N ALA A 21 17.17 11.58 6.82
CA ALA A 21 16.70 10.85 8.00
C ALA A 21 15.79 9.67 7.62
N VAL A 22 14.92 9.84 6.62
CA VAL A 22 14.09 8.75 6.07
C VAL A 22 14.98 7.71 5.38
N LEU A 23 15.97 8.14 4.59
CA LEU A 23 16.95 7.23 3.98
C LEU A 23 17.65 6.37 5.04
N ILE A 24 18.16 6.99 6.12
CA ILE A 24 18.80 6.28 7.23
C ILE A 24 17.86 5.21 7.81
N GLN A 25 16.57 5.48 7.94
CA GLN A 25 15.62 4.50 8.49
C GLN A 25 15.37 3.32 7.56
N ILE A 26 15.44 3.54 6.25
CA ILE A 26 15.21 2.50 5.24
C ILE A 26 16.43 1.58 5.11
N VAL A 27 17.63 2.17 5.01
CA VAL A 27 18.85 1.42 4.65
C VAL A 27 19.76 1.11 5.84
N GLY A 28 19.62 1.85 6.93
CA GLY A 28 20.52 1.74 8.08
C GLY A 28 20.29 0.47 8.92
N ARG A 29 21.17 0.29 9.91
CA ARG A 29 21.01 -0.73 10.95
C ARG A 29 20.35 -0.17 12.19
N ILE A 30 19.45 -0.93 12.78
CA ILE A 30 18.90 -0.63 14.12
C ILE A 30 20.04 -0.74 15.13
N VAL A 31 20.06 0.15 16.10
CA VAL A 31 20.97 0.08 17.24
C VAL A 31 20.27 -0.52 18.45
N ASP A 32 21.00 -1.33 19.21
CA ASP A 32 20.44 -2.01 20.38
C ASP A 32 20.10 -1.02 21.51
N VAL A 33 20.95 -0.01 21.69
CA VAL A 33 20.76 1.05 22.69
C VAL A 33 20.28 2.32 22.01
N ARG A 34 19.05 2.74 22.34
CA ARG A 34 18.49 4.01 21.88
C ARG A 34 19.23 5.19 22.54
N CYS A 35 19.43 6.29 21.80
CA CYS A 35 20.00 7.49 22.39
C CYS A 35 19.01 8.22 23.32
N ASP A 36 19.51 9.01 24.27
CA ASP A 36 18.69 9.68 25.30
C ASP A 36 17.60 10.58 24.70
N TYR A 37 17.91 11.25 23.59
CA TYR A 37 16.96 12.09 22.88
C TYR A 37 15.75 11.27 22.38
N CYS A 38 15.99 10.07 21.87
CA CYS A 38 14.94 9.18 21.38
C CYS A 38 14.23 8.43 22.52
N LEU A 39 14.96 8.07 23.59
CA LEU A 39 14.37 7.50 24.80
C LEU A 39 13.38 8.47 25.45
N ALA A 40 13.65 9.78 25.39
CA ALA A 40 12.73 10.82 25.81
C ALA A 40 11.50 11.01 24.88
N GLY A 41 11.29 10.12 23.90
CA GLY A 41 10.12 10.14 23.00
C GLY A 41 10.14 11.26 21.96
N ARG A 42 11.30 11.83 21.65
CA ARG A 42 11.41 13.02 20.76
C ARG A 42 11.71 12.72 19.30
N GLY A 43 11.67 11.44 18.92
CA GLY A 43 11.84 10.96 17.55
C GLY A 43 10.50 10.75 16.85
N ILE A 44 10.48 10.91 15.52
CA ILE A 44 9.30 10.65 14.68
C ILE A 44 9.18 9.18 14.25
N PHE A 45 10.29 8.44 14.29
CA PHE A 45 10.38 7.02 13.96
C PHE A 45 10.42 6.19 15.25
N PRO A 46 9.91 4.94 15.22
CA PRO A 46 9.89 4.09 16.41
C PRO A 46 11.30 3.67 16.87
N LEU A 47 12.23 3.49 15.94
CA LEU A 47 13.55 2.90 16.20
C LEU A 47 14.70 3.89 15.96
N CYS A 48 15.78 3.70 16.71
CA CYS A 48 17.05 4.37 16.42
C CYS A 48 17.80 3.55 15.35
N VAL A 49 17.91 4.10 14.15
CA VAL A 49 18.61 3.49 13.02
C VAL A 49 19.76 4.40 12.60
N ILE A 50 20.93 3.84 12.33
CA ILE A 50 22.14 4.54 11.86
C ILE A 50 22.70 3.91 10.58
N ILE A 51 23.45 4.70 9.82
CA ILE A 51 24.35 4.20 8.78
C ILE A 51 25.77 4.36 9.31
N ASP A 52 26.50 3.26 9.40
CA ASP A 52 27.85 3.20 9.96
C ASP A 52 28.90 3.19 8.85
N GLU A 53 28.72 4.10 7.88
CA GLU A 53 29.59 4.22 6.71
C GLU A 53 30.27 5.59 6.68
N PRO A 54 31.54 5.67 6.23
CA PRO A 54 32.21 6.95 6.02
C PRO A 54 31.41 7.88 5.11
N GLY A 55 31.32 9.15 5.49
CA GLY A 55 30.57 10.16 4.72
C GLY A 55 29.10 10.31 5.14
N PHE A 56 28.55 9.39 5.93
CA PHE A 56 27.20 9.52 6.46
C PHE A 56 27.13 10.29 7.79
N PRO A 57 25.99 10.93 8.10
CA PRO A 57 25.77 11.57 9.39
C PRO A 57 25.92 10.57 10.53
N LYS A 58 26.81 10.86 11.48
CA LYS A 58 27.05 10.03 12.66
C LYS A 58 25.95 10.19 13.73
N CYS A 59 24.69 10.05 13.35
CA CYS A 59 23.54 10.14 14.27
C CYS A 59 22.39 9.29 13.75
N CYS A 60 21.46 8.90 14.63
CA CYS A 60 20.30 8.13 14.16
C CYS A 60 19.32 8.99 13.37
N GLY A 61 18.55 8.37 12.46
CA GLY A 61 17.57 9.07 11.61
C GLY A 61 16.58 9.92 12.41
N ASN A 62 16.16 9.46 13.59
CA ASN A 62 15.32 10.24 14.51
C ASN A 62 15.92 11.57 14.95
N CYS A 63 17.23 11.61 15.20
CA CYS A 63 17.92 12.84 15.60
C CYS A 63 18.29 13.68 14.39
N LEU A 64 18.59 13.06 13.24
CA LEU A 64 18.86 13.80 12.01
C LEU A 64 17.62 14.57 11.53
N TYR A 65 16.43 13.98 11.70
CA TYR A 65 15.17 14.60 11.32
C TYR A 65 14.96 15.95 12.02
N GLY A 66 14.60 16.97 11.24
CA GLY A 66 14.50 18.36 11.71
C GLY A 66 15.86 18.99 12.07
N GLY A 67 16.97 18.40 11.62
CA GLY A 67 18.32 18.94 11.78
C GLY A 67 18.91 18.85 13.19
N LYS A 68 18.39 17.98 14.06
CA LYS A 68 18.74 17.91 15.49
C LYS A 68 19.89 16.93 15.78
N GLY A 69 20.70 16.58 14.77
CA GLY A 69 21.71 15.52 14.84
C GLY A 69 22.71 15.69 16.00
N GLY A 70 23.07 16.93 16.34
CA GLY A 70 23.98 17.23 17.46
C GLY A 70 23.45 16.88 18.86
N ARG A 71 22.15 16.54 19.00
CA ARG A 71 21.56 16.05 20.26
C ARG A 71 21.60 14.53 20.39
N CYS A 72 22.08 13.83 19.36
CA CYS A 72 22.17 12.38 19.38
C CYS A 72 23.32 11.95 20.28
N THR A 73 22.99 11.25 21.37
CA THR A 73 23.99 10.70 22.29
C THR A 73 24.48 9.31 21.88
N ILE A 74 24.09 8.82 20.70
CA ILE A 74 24.47 7.48 20.24
C ILE A 74 26.00 7.31 20.09
N LEU A 75 26.70 8.37 19.68
CA LEU A 75 28.17 8.38 19.63
C LEU A 75 28.81 8.68 20.99
N ARG A 76 28.10 9.38 21.88
CA ARG A 76 28.62 9.74 23.22
C ARG A 76 28.69 8.54 24.15
N HIS A 77 27.85 7.53 23.92
CA HIS A 77 27.91 6.25 24.62
C HIS A 77 29.06 5.35 24.15
N GLY A 78 30.00 5.86 23.33
CA GLY A 78 31.33 5.25 23.19
C GLY A 78 31.40 3.93 22.44
N GLU A 79 30.30 3.42 21.89
CA GLU A 79 30.31 2.18 21.12
C GLU A 79 29.47 2.34 19.85
N LEU A 80 30.07 2.92 18.80
CA LEU A 80 29.93 2.22 17.52
C LEU A 80 30.66 0.90 17.77
N GLN A 81 29.95 -0.16 18.15
CA GLN A 81 30.53 -1.49 18.30
C GLN A 81 31.20 -1.88 16.97
N THR A 82 32.48 -1.53 16.86
CA THR A 82 33.44 -2.08 15.91
C THR A 82 33.85 -3.51 16.32
N ASP A 83 33.16 -4.11 17.28
CA ASP A 83 33.42 -5.47 17.78
C ASP A 83 32.65 -6.56 17.04
N TYR A 84 32.02 -6.23 15.90
CA TYR A 84 31.49 -7.25 14.99
C TYR A 84 32.57 -8.16 14.38
N HIS A 85 33.85 -7.79 14.43
CA HIS A 85 34.94 -8.67 14.00
C HIS A 85 35.44 -9.63 15.11
N ALA A 86 35.28 -9.30 16.38
CA ALA A 86 35.74 -10.15 17.49
C ALA A 86 34.70 -11.20 17.91
N ALA A 87 33.41 -10.88 17.86
CA ALA A 87 32.32 -11.79 18.23
C ALA A 87 32.13 -12.97 17.25
N ILE A 88 32.58 -12.84 16.00
CA ILE A 88 32.57 -13.93 15.01
C ILE A 88 33.51 -15.08 15.43
N SER A 89 34.55 -14.81 16.24
CA SER A 89 35.47 -15.84 16.73
C SER A 89 34.92 -16.66 17.91
N SER A 90 33.79 -16.27 18.52
CA SER A 90 33.19 -16.99 19.68
C SER A 90 31.90 -17.75 19.35
N GLY A 91 31.45 -17.79 18.09
CA GLY A 91 30.49 -18.80 17.61
C GLY A 91 29.08 -18.82 18.22
N VAL A 92 28.64 -17.80 18.96
CA VAL A 92 27.36 -17.86 19.72
C VAL A 92 26.27 -16.89 19.23
N ILE A 93 26.55 -15.94 18.32
CA ILE A 93 25.49 -15.12 17.68
C ILE A 93 25.68 -15.15 16.16
N GLN A 94 24.76 -15.78 15.44
CA GLN A 94 24.79 -15.78 13.97
C GLN A 94 24.38 -14.40 13.42
N PRO A 95 25.26 -13.65 12.74
CA PRO A 95 24.93 -12.39 12.05
C PRO A 95 23.88 -12.55 10.94
N ASN A 96 23.51 -13.79 10.62
CA ASN A 96 22.51 -14.13 9.62
C ASN A 96 21.06 -13.89 10.08
N SER A 97 20.76 -13.79 11.38
CA SER A 97 19.37 -13.70 11.85
C SER A 97 18.69 -12.37 11.52
N ALA A 98 19.35 -11.24 11.81
CA ALA A 98 18.81 -9.91 11.54
C ALA A 98 18.77 -9.58 10.03
N ALA A 99 19.76 -10.05 9.26
CA ALA A 99 19.76 -9.91 7.80
C ALA A 99 18.65 -10.73 7.15
N ARG A 100 18.41 -11.96 7.62
CA ARG A 100 17.31 -12.80 7.16
C ARG A 100 15.94 -12.20 7.50
N LEU A 101 15.78 -11.67 8.72
CA LEU A 101 14.55 -10.99 9.12
C LEU A 101 14.26 -9.77 8.23
N ARG A 102 15.28 -8.95 7.93
CA ARG A 102 15.15 -7.81 7.01
C ARG A 102 14.76 -8.26 5.60
N ALA A 103 15.44 -9.27 5.05
CA ALA A 103 15.12 -9.80 3.72
C ALA A 103 13.69 -10.33 3.66
N GLU A 104 13.22 -11.01 4.71
CA GLU A 104 11.86 -11.52 4.81
C GLU A 104 10.82 -10.39 4.90
N VAL A 105 11.08 -9.36 5.69
CA VAL A 105 10.19 -8.18 5.79
C VAL A 105 10.10 -7.46 4.45
N VAL A 106 11.23 -7.21 3.78
CA VAL A 106 11.27 -6.59 2.44
C VAL A 106 10.48 -7.43 1.44
N SER A 107 10.73 -8.74 1.38
CA SER A 107 9.99 -9.64 0.48
C SER A 107 8.48 -9.64 0.77
N SER A 108 8.08 -9.51 2.04
CA SER A 108 6.66 -9.43 2.41
C SER A 108 6.02 -8.12 1.96
N PHE A 109 6.75 -6.99 2.06
CA PHE A 109 6.30 -5.71 1.55
C PHE A 109 6.20 -5.70 0.01
N ASP A 110 7.18 -6.24 -0.69
CA ASP A 110 7.14 -6.38 -2.15
C ASP A 110 5.93 -7.21 -2.58
N HIS A 111 5.65 -8.31 -1.86
CA HIS A 111 4.47 -9.13 -2.12
C HIS A 111 3.16 -8.35 -1.92
N LEU A 112 3.03 -7.61 -0.80
CA LEU A 112 1.87 -6.76 -0.54
C LEU A 112 1.71 -5.66 -1.60
N HIS A 113 2.82 -5.09 -2.09
CA HIS A 113 2.80 -4.09 -3.15
C HIS A 113 2.24 -4.68 -4.44
N THR A 114 2.74 -5.85 -4.87
CA THR A 114 2.21 -6.55 -6.05
C THR A 114 0.72 -6.91 -5.87
N GLN A 115 0.32 -7.37 -4.69
CA GLN A 115 -1.09 -7.66 -4.40
C GLN A 115 -1.97 -6.40 -4.50
N HIS A 116 -1.46 -5.25 -4.04
CA HIS A 116 -2.16 -3.97 -4.14
C HIS A 116 -2.31 -3.50 -5.59
N GLU A 117 -1.27 -3.63 -6.42
CA GLU A 117 -1.35 -3.35 -7.85
C GLU A 117 -2.40 -4.22 -8.55
N GLN A 118 -2.42 -5.52 -8.24
CA GLN A 118 -3.43 -6.44 -8.75
C GLN A 118 -4.85 -6.03 -8.34
N LEU A 119 -5.04 -5.61 -7.09
CA LEU A 119 -6.33 -5.11 -6.62
C LEU A 119 -6.78 -3.87 -7.41
N SER A 120 -5.86 -2.94 -7.67
CA SER A 120 -6.14 -1.74 -8.47
C SER A 120 -6.61 -2.11 -9.89
N ILE A 121 -5.94 -3.09 -10.53
CA ILE A 121 -6.35 -3.60 -11.84
C ILE A 121 -7.76 -4.21 -11.79
N LEU A 122 -8.07 -5.00 -10.76
CA LEU A 122 -9.39 -5.61 -10.59
C LEU A 122 -10.48 -4.57 -10.35
N GLN A 123 -10.21 -3.56 -9.52
CA GLN A 123 -11.14 -2.44 -9.28
C GLN A 123 -11.40 -1.63 -10.55
N ASN A 124 -10.37 -1.39 -11.37
CA ASN A 124 -10.56 -0.73 -12.66
C ASN A 124 -11.45 -1.56 -13.59
N ARG A 125 -11.22 -2.88 -13.68
CA ARG A 125 -12.09 -3.80 -14.44
C ARG A 125 -13.54 -3.80 -13.96
N GLN A 126 -13.74 -3.78 -12.63
CA GLN A 126 -15.07 -3.70 -12.03
C GLN A 126 -15.76 -2.38 -12.40
N SER A 127 -15.04 -1.24 -12.31
CA SER A 127 -15.55 0.07 -12.72
C SER A 127 -15.99 0.08 -14.20
N THR A 128 -15.17 -0.46 -15.11
CA THR A 128 -15.53 -0.60 -16.52
C THR A 128 -16.77 -1.48 -16.71
N ALA A 129 -16.85 -2.62 -16.02
CA ALA A 129 -18.02 -3.50 -16.11
C ALA A 129 -19.31 -2.82 -15.63
N ILE A 130 -19.24 -2.03 -14.56
CA ILE A 130 -20.37 -1.25 -14.04
C ILE A 130 -20.81 -0.20 -15.06
N ALA A 131 -19.87 0.55 -15.64
CA ALA A 131 -20.18 1.55 -16.66
C ALA A 131 -20.84 0.93 -17.91
N GLU A 132 -20.33 -0.20 -18.38
CA GLU A 132 -20.91 -0.95 -19.49
C GLU A 132 -22.33 -1.45 -19.17
N HIS A 133 -22.55 -1.96 -17.96
CA HIS A 133 -23.88 -2.39 -17.51
C HIS A 133 -24.88 -1.23 -17.46
N GLN A 134 -24.47 -0.07 -16.94
CA GLN A 134 -25.31 1.14 -16.90
C GLN A 134 -25.70 1.59 -18.31
N SER A 135 -24.74 1.60 -19.25
CA SER A 135 -25.00 1.93 -20.65
C SER A 135 -25.97 0.94 -21.30
N ALA A 136 -25.79 -0.36 -21.07
CA ALA A 136 -26.69 -1.39 -21.57
C ALA A 136 -28.11 -1.27 -20.97
N ALA A 137 -28.22 -1.01 -19.67
CA ALA A 137 -29.49 -0.79 -18.99
C ALA A 137 -30.22 0.45 -19.52
N GLN A 138 -29.51 1.54 -19.76
CA GLN A 138 -30.08 2.75 -20.36
C GLN A 138 -30.60 2.48 -21.77
N SER A 139 -29.83 1.77 -22.61
CA SER A 139 -30.28 1.37 -23.95
C SER A 139 -31.53 0.47 -23.90
N ALA A 140 -31.61 -0.45 -22.95
CA ALA A 140 -32.79 -1.29 -22.75
C ALA A 140 -34.01 -0.48 -22.29
N SER A 141 -33.84 0.49 -21.38
CA SER A 141 -34.91 1.40 -20.94
C SER A 141 -35.46 2.20 -22.12
N THR A 142 -34.59 2.84 -22.90
CA THR A 142 -35.00 3.61 -24.08
C THR A 142 -35.73 2.74 -25.09
N ALA A 143 -35.24 1.53 -25.38
CA ALA A 143 -35.90 0.61 -26.30
C ALA A 143 -37.30 0.18 -25.81
N LEU A 144 -37.48 0.01 -24.50
CA LEU A 144 -38.77 -0.31 -23.90
C LEU A 144 -39.72 0.90 -23.94
N GLU A 145 -39.24 2.10 -23.62
CA GLU A 145 -39.99 3.34 -23.68
C GLU A 145 -40.49 3.62 -25.10
N ASP A 146 -39.68 3.37 -26.13
CA ASP A 146 -40.09 3.49 -27.53
C ASP A 146 -41.25 2.55 -27.88
N VAL A 147 -41.19 1.29 -27.43
CA VAL A 147 -42.27 0.31 -27.63
C VAL A 147 -43.53 0.77 -26.90
N LEU A 148 -43.42 1.16 -25.63
CA LEU A 148 -44.55 1.63 -24.81
C LEU A 148 -45.19 2.90 -25.37
N SER A 149 -44.37 3.84 -25.85
CA SER A 149 -44.83 5.08 -26.48
C SER A 149 -45.72 4.77 -27.70
N ARG A 150 -45.33 3.81 -28.53
CA ARG A 150 -46.14 3.37 -29.67
C ARG A 150 -47.45 2.71 -29.25
N VAL A 151 -47.39 1.83 -28.24
CA VAL A 151 -48.60 1.19 -27.69
C VAL A 151 -49.59 2.25 -27.17
N ASN A 152 -49.11 3.22 -26.40
CA ASN A 152 -49.94 4.29 -25.83
C ASN A 152 -50.55 5.19 -26.90
N GLN A 153 -49.86 5.37 -28.02
CA GLN A 153 -50.36 6.12 -29.18
C GLN A 153 -51.24 5.28 -30.12
N SER A 154 -51.56 4.03 -29.75
CA SER A 154 -52.28 3.07 -30.60
C SER A 154 -51.62 2.85 -31.97
N LEU A 155 -50.30 3.02 -32.05
CA LEU A 155 -49.51 2.76 -33.25
C LEU A 155 -49.13 1.27 -33.31
N PRO A 156 -49.06 0.66 -34.52
CA PRO A 156 -48.65 -0.73 -34.64
C PRO A 156 -47.19 -0.89 -34.18
N VAL A 157 -46.92 -1.83 -33.26
CA VAL A 157 -45.56 -2.19 -32.85
C VAL A 157 -44.92 -3.01 -33.96
N ARG A 158 -43.73 -2.59 -34.44
CA ARG A 158 -43.02 -3.34 -35.48
C ARG A 158 -42.23 -4.47 -34.85
N ARG A 159 -42.05 -5.55 -35.62
CA ARG A 159 -41.15 -6.66 -35.25
C ARG A 159 -39.74 -6.17 -34.93
N SER A 160 -39.25 -5.15 -35.63
CA SER A 160 -37.95 -4.53 -35.37
C SER A 160 -37.82 -3.98 -33.95
N ASP A 161 -38.88 -3.36 -33.42
CA ASP A 161 -38.88 -2.73 -32.10
C ASP A 161 -38.77 -3.80 -31.01
N VAL A 162 -39.54 -4.88 -31.15
CA VAL A 162 -39.50 -6.03 -30.23
C VAL A 162 -38.14 -6.72 -30.27
N VAL A 163 -37.57 -6.92 -31.46
CA VAL A 163 -36.24 -7.51 -31.61
C VAL A 163 -35.17 -6.61 -30.99
N HIS A 164 -35.24 -5.29 -31.22
CA HIS A 164 -34.31 -4.33 -30.62
C HIS A 164 -34.40 -4.35 -29.09
N CYS A 165 -35.60 -4.21 -28.52
CA CYS A 165 -35.84 -4.27 -27.07
C CYS A 165 -35.30 -5.57 -26.46
N ARG A 166 -35.60 -6.72 -27.07
CA ARG A 166 -35.08 -8.01 -26.61
C ARG A 166 -33.55 -8.05 -26.63
N ASN A 167 -32.92 -7.61 -27.71
CA ASN A 167 -31.47 -7.62 -27.83
C ASN A 167 -30.81 -6.69 -26.80
N SER A 168 -31.39 -5.51 -26.54
CA SER A 168 -30.92 -4.60 -25.50
C SER A 168 -31.03 -5.22 -24.11
N LEU A 169 -32.16 -5.87 -23.78
CA LEU A 169 -32.33 -6.60 -22.52
C LEU A 169 -31.32 -7.73 -22.37
N GLN A 170 -31.05 -8.50 -23.43
CA GLN A 170 -30.03 -9.55 -23.42
C GLN A 170 -28.64 -8.97 -23.15
N ALA A 171 -28.29 -7.82 -23.74
CA ALA A 171 -27.03 -7.14 -23.46
C ALA A 171 -26.93 -6.68 -21.98
N THR A 172 -28.02 -6.20 -21.39
CA THR A 172 -28.08 -5.86 -19.96
C THR A 172 -27.83 -7.07 -19.07
N ILE A 173 -28.44 -8.22 -19.39
CA ILE A 173 -28.23 -9.48 -18.64
C ILE A 173 -26.78 -9.93 -18.72
N HIS A 174 -26.19 -9.93 -19.93
CA HIS A 174 -24.79 -10.33 -20.10
C HIS A 174 -23.80 -9.44 -19.35
N THR A 175 -24.05 -8.12 -19.34
CA THR A 175 -23.21 -7.17 -18.60
C THR A 175 -23.39 -7.30 -17.08
N ALA A 176 -24.59 -7.63 -16.60
CA ALA A 176 -24.83 -7.88 -15.18
C ALA A 176 -23.98 -9.05 -14.65
N SER A 177 -23.95 -10.19 -15.35
CA SER A 177 -23.11 -11.33 -14.94
C SER A 177 -21.61 -11.00 -14.91
N ARG A 178 -21.14 -10.08 -15.76
CA ARG A 178 -19.74 -9.59 -15.71
C ARG A 178 -19.48 -8.72 -14.48
N VAL A 179 -20.44 -7.88 -14.08
CA VAL A 179 -20.34 -7.09 -12.85
C VAL A 179 -20.26 -8.00 -11.63
N GLU A 180 -21.10 -9.03 -11.56
CA GLU A 180 -21.07 -10.03 -10.48
C GLU A 180 -19.71 -10.71 -10.39
N SER A 181 -19.23 -11.29 -11.49
CA SER A 181 -17.94 -11.98 -11.53
C SER A 181 -16.75 -11.08 -11.14
N THR A 182 -16.73 -9.82 -11.60
CA THR A 182 -15.65 -8.88 -11.23
C THR A 182 -15.76 -8.43 -9.77
N THR A 183 -16.96 -8.32 -9.23
CA THR A 183 -17.19 -8.00 -7.81
C THR A 183 -16.73 -9.13 -6.90
N GLU A 184 -17.03 -10.39 -7.25
CA GLU A 184 -16.53 -11.56 -6.54
C GLU A 184 -15.00 -11.64 -6.57
N ALA A 185 -14.38 -11.38 -7.72
CA ALA A 185 -12.93 -11.36 -7.85
C ALA A 185 -12.27 -10.30 -6.96
N VAL A 186 -12.82 -9.08 -6.90
CA VAL A 186 -12.33 -8.02 -6.01
C VAL A 186 -12.47 -8.42 -4.54
N ALA A 187 -13.63 -8.94 -4.14
CA ALA A 187 -13.87 -9.35 -2.75
C ALA A 187 -12.95 -10.50 -2.32
N SER A 188 -12.78 -11.50 -3.19
CA SER A 188 -11.85 -12.60 -2.96
C SER A 188 -10.41 -12.10 -2.77
N HIS A 189 -9.95 -11.20 -3.63
CA HIS A 189 -8.59 -10.67 -3.55
C HIS A 189 -8.36 -9.80 -2.31
N GLN A 190 -9.34 -8.99 -1.92
CA GLN A 190 -9.30 -8.22 -0.67
C GLN A 190 -9.19 -9.11 0.57
N ASN A 191 -9.92 -10.23 0.59
CA ASN A 191 -9.83 -11.21 1.68
C ASN A 191 -8.43 -11.83 1.75
N THR A 192 -7.86 -12.26 0.62
CA THR A 192 -6.49 -12.79 0.57
C THR A 192 -5.46 -11.77 1.10
N MET A 193 -5.57 -10.51 0.68
CA MET A 193 -4.69 -9.44 1.18
C MET A 193 -4.82 -9.25 2.69
N LYS A 194 -6.06 -9.25 3.20
CA LYS A 194 -6.32 -9.12 4.63
C LYS A 194 -5.71 -10.27 5.42
N GLU A 195 -5.90 -11.51 4.99
CA GLU A 195 -5.29 -12.68 5.61
C GLU A 195 -3.76 -12.59 5.62
N HIS A 196 -3.15 -12.11 4.53
CA HIS A 196 -1.71 -11.90 4.47
C HIS A 196 -1.23 -10.85 5.50
N VAL A 197 -1.92 -9.72 5.60
CA VAL A 197 -1.61 -8.68 6.59
C VAL A 197 -1.77 -9.18 8.02
N ASP A 198 -2.84 -9.93 8.30
CA ASP A 198 -3.09 -10.49 9.63
C ASP A 198 -2.02 -11.54 9.99
N ASN A 199 -1.58 -12.35 9.03
CA ASN A 199 -0.45 -13.26 9.19
C ASN A 199 0.85 -12.52 9.49
N LEU A 200 1.16 -11.45 8.76
CA LEU A 200 2.34 -10.64 9.05
C LEU A 200 2.25 -10.02 10.45
N ARG A 201 1.09 -9.47 10.83
CA ARG A 201 0.90 -8.92 12.17
C ARG A 201 1.13 -9.98 13.25
N ALA A 202 0.57 -11.19 13.10
CA ALA A 202 0.76 -12.28 14.06
C ALA A 202 2.23 -12.73 14.18
N ARG A 203 3.02 -12.60 13.11
CA ARG A 203 4.43 -12.97 13.09
C ARG A 203 5.36 -11.93 13.73
N PHE A 204 4.95 -10.66 13.78
CA PHE A 204 5.77 -9.54 14.24
C PHE A 204 5.21 -8.81 15.48
N ALA A 205 4.09 -9.26 16.04
CA ALA A 205 3.53 -8.79 17.31
C ALA A 205 4.14 -9.53 18.50
#